data_AF-A0A7I7WGX3-F1
#
_entry.id   AF-A0A7I7WGX3-F1
#
_cell.length_a   1.000
_cell.length_b   1.000
_cell.length_c   1.000
_cell.angle_alpha   90.00
_cell.angle_beta   90.00
_cell.angle_gamma   90.00
#
_symmetry.space_group_name_H-M   'P 1'
#
loop_
_entity.id
_entity.type
_entity.pdbx_description
1 polymer ?
#
loop_
_entity_poly.entity_id
_entity_poly.type
_entity_poly.pdbx_seq_one_letter_code
_entity_poly.pdbx_strand_id
1 'polypeptide(L)'
;MFDVDGHNGEHREMTREALEIMLRIWTEDGPWEHRGKYWNANGIAPMYDGLMRRHIKPFQSPHPPIGVTGFSAGSETLKLAGERGYIPMSLDLNTDYVATHWDAVLEGGGPQRAYSRSP
;
A
#
# COMPACT_ATOMS: atom_id res chain seq x y z
N MET A 1 1.38 -16.67 -16.96
CA MET A 1 2.72 -16.04 -16.79
C MET A 1 2.89 -15.77 -15.30
N PHE A 2 4.06 -16.06 -14.72
CA PHE A 2 4.38 -15.88 -13.28
C PHE A 2 3.65 -16.74 -12.23
N ASP A 3 2.84 -17.73 -12.63
CA ASP A 3 2.08 -18.57 -11.67
C ASP A 3 1.20 -17.76 -10.70
N VAL A 4 0.61 -16.68 -11.23
CA VAL A 4 -0.34 -15.83 -10.51
C VAL A 4 -1.62 -15.74 -11.33
N ASP A 5 -2.76 -16.01 -10.70
CA ASP A 5 -4.08 -15.87 -11.29
C ASP A 5 -4.48 -14.39 -11.39
N GLY A 6 -3.95 -13.75 -12.43
CA GLY A 6 -4.28 -12.37 -12.77
C GLY A 6 -5.76 -12.14 -13.01
N HIS A 7 -6.46 -13.15 -13.56
CA HIS A 7 -7.86 -13.02 -13.98
C HIS A 7 -8.80 -12.93 -12.78
N ASN A 8 -8.61 -13.80 -11.78
CA ASN A 8 -9.40 -13.79 -10.55
C ASN A 8 -8.89 -12.78 -9.51
N GLY A 9 -7.86 -11.99 -9.86
CA GLY A 9 -7.40 -10.89 -9.02
C GLY A 9 -6.41 -11.28 -7.95
N GLU A 10 -5.79 -12.47 -8.01
CA GLU A 10 -4.80 -12.95 -7.04
C GLU A 10 -3.65 -11.95 -6.86
N HIS A 11 -3.16 -11.37 -7.96
CA HIS A 11 -2.14 -10.33 -7.94
C HIS A 11 -2.50 -9.10 -7.05
N ARG A 12 -3.80 -8.80 -6.89
CA ARG A 12 -4.27 -7.71 -6.02
C ARG A 12 -4.26 -8.13 -4.55
N GLU A 13 -4.67 -9.36 -4.24
CA GLU A 13 -4.58 -9.91 -2.87
C GLU A 13 -3.13 -9.98 -2.42
N MET A 14 -2.26 -10.48 -3.30
CA MET A 14 -0.82 -10.38 -3.16
C MET A 14 -0.43 -8.92 -2.89
N THR A 15 -0.66 -7.98 -3.80
CA THR A 15 -0.19 -6.59 -3.60
C THR A 15 -0.62 -5.98 -2.25
N ARG A 16 -1.84 -6.29 -1.78
CA ARG A 16 -2.33 -5.85 -0.46
C ARG A 16 -1.53 -6.46 0.70
N GLU A 17 -1.33 -7.78 0.71
CA GLU A 17 -0.57 -8.45 1.78
C GLU A 17 0.91 -8.02 1.79
N ALA A 18 1.53 -7.80 0.61
CA ALA A 18 2.89 -7.26 0.54
C ALA A 18 2.99 -5.84 1.13
N LEU A 19 1.99 -5.00 0.84
CA LEU A 19 1.94 -3.64 1.37
C LEU A 19 1.77 -3.63 2.89
N GLU A 20 0.95 -4.53 3.44
CA GLU A 20 0.81 -4.70 4.89
C GLU A 20 2.16 -5.05 5.53
N ILE A 21 2.90 -6.01 4.96
CA ILE A 21 4.24 -6.37 5.45
C ILE A 21 5.19 -5.16 5.39
N MET A 22 5.22 -4.42 4.28
CA MET A 22 6.07 -3.22 4.15
C MET A 22 5.73 -2.15 5.19
N LEU A 23 4.44 -1.90 5.45
CA LEU A 23 4.01 -0.97 6.49
C LEU A 23 4.49 -1.43 7.86
N ARG A 24 4.36 -2.72 8.21
CA ARG A 24 4.86 -3.27 9.49
C ARG A 24 6.37 -3.11 9.63
N ILE A 25 7.14 -3.31 8.56
CA ILE A 25 8.60 -3.08 8.55
C ILE A 25 8.94 -1.64 8.95
N TRP A 26 8.15 -0.66 8.50
CA TRP A 26 8.40 0.77 8.75
C TRP A 26 7.87 1.25 10.10
N THR A 27 6.72 0.74 10.53
CA THR A 27 6.00 1.28 11.70
C THR A 27 6.23 0.49 12.98
N GLU A 28 6.55 -0.80 12.92
CA GLU A 28 6.73 -1.63 14.12
C GLU A 28 8.18 -1.64 14.63
N ASP A 29 8.37 -1.17 15.86
CA ASP A 29 9.66 -1.19 16.57
C ASP A 29 9.92 -2.48 17.33
N GLY A 30 8.91 -3.30 17.60
CA GLY A 30 9.05 -4.60 18.27
C GLY A 30 9.34 -5.73 17.30
N PRO A 31 9.82 -6.89 17.77
CA PRO A 31 9.83 -8.10 16.95
C PRO A 31 8.41 -8.51 16.56
N TRP A 32 8.24 -9.04 15.36
CA TRP A 32 6.94 -9.47 14.87
C TRP A 32 7.05 -10.61 13.88
N GLU A 33 5.95 -11.34 13.70
CA GLU A 33 5.81 -12.37 12.67
C GLU A 33 4.58 -12.09 11.81
N HIS A 34 4.68 -12.42 10.53
CA HIS A 34 3.60 -12.42 9.56
C HIS A 34 3.62 -13.78 8.84
N ARG A 35 2.53 -14.54 8.99
CA ARG A 35 2.29 -15.78 8.25
C ARG A 35 1.07 -15.59 7.38
N GLY A 36 1.31 -15.07 6.18
CA GLY A 36 0.26 -14.74 5.24
C GLY A 36 -0.05 -15.88 4.28
N LYS A 37 -0.97 -15.60 3.36
CA LYS A 37 -1.37 -16.55 2.30
C LYS A 37 -0.27 -16.67 1.26
N TYR A 38 0.44 -15.56 0.99
CA TYR A 38 1.42 -15.47 -0.09
C TYR A 38 2.85 -15.32 0.43
N TRP A 39 3.06 -14.62 1.55
CA TRP A 39 4.39 -14.40 2.11
C TRP A 39 4.46 -14.71 3.60
N ASN A 40 5.63 -15.20 4.00
CA ASN A 40 6.04 -15.23 5.38
C ASN A 40 7.13 -14.18 5.58
N ALA A 41 6.98 -13.35 6.60
CA ALA A 41 7.94 -12.30 6.94
C ALA A 41 8.04 -12.15 8.45
N ASN A 42 9.15 -11.60 8.93
CA ASN A 42 9.31 -11.26 10.33
C ASN A 42 10.15 -10.00 10.52
N GLY A 43 9.88 -9.30 11.61
CA GLY A 43 10.78 -8.30 12.17
C GLY A 43 11.54 -8.97 13.31
N ILE A 44 12.84 -9.17 13.17
CA ILE A 44 13.66 -9.78 14.23
C ILE A 44 14.09 -8.75 15.28
N ALA A 45 14.29 -9.23 16.51
CA ALA A 45 14.98 -8.45 17.54
C ALA A 45 16.43 -8.18 17.11
N PRO A 46 17.03 -7.05 17.53
CA PRO A 46 18.46 -6.83 17.33
C PRO A 46 19.29 -7.99 17.92
N MET A 47 20.27 -8.46 17.16
CA MET A 47 21.20 -9.52 17.54
C MET A 47 22.63 -8.98 17.53
N TYR A 48 23.55 -9.72 18.16
CA TYR A 48 24.98 -9.38 18.23
C TYR A 48 25.22 -7.94 18.72
N ASP A 49 24.63 -7.59 19.87
CA ASP A 49 24.73 -6.26 20.49
C ASP A 49 24.32 -5.10 19.54
N GLY A 50 23.31 -5.34 18.70
CA GLY A 50 22.77 -4.33 17.78
C GLY A 50 23.51 -4.17 16.45
N LEU A 51 24.54 -4.99 16.19
CA LEU A 51 25.21 -5.07 14.89
C LEU A 51 24.28 -5.62 13.81
N MET A 52 23.45 -6.61 14.16
CA MET A 52 22.40 -7.10 13.28
C MET A 52 21.06 -6.56 13.76
N ARG A 53 20.57 -5.56 13.04
CA ARG A 53 19.26 -4.95 13.28
C ARG A 53 18.54 -4.79 11.95
N ARG A 54 17.25 -4.47 12.02
CA ARG A 54 16.41 -4.26 10.84
C ARG A 54 16.95 -3.13 9.96
N HIS A 55 16.51 -3.16 8.70
CA HIS A 55 16.84 -2.17 7.68
C HIS A 55 16.52 -0.73 8.10
N ILE A 56 17.10 0.23 7.37
CA ILE A 56 16.91 1.66 7.59
C ILE A 56 15.42 2.00 7.44
N LYS A 57 14.86 2.65 8.47
CA LYS A 57 13.51 3.21 8.41
C LYS A 57 13.47 4.37 7.41
N PRO A 58 12.34 4.57 6.71
CA PRO A 58 12.17 5.73 5.84
C PRO A 58 12.31 7.03 6.63
N PHE A 59 12.72 8.10 5.95
CA PHE A 59 12.85 9.42 6.56
C PHE A 59 11.50 9.97 7.02
N GLN A 60 10.44 9.73 6.25
CA GLN A 60 9.07 10.14 6.56
C GLN A 60 8.43 9.17 7.57
N SER A 61 7.74 9.75 8.56
CA SER A 61 6.93 9.01 9.55
C SER A 61 5.42 9.19 9.26
N PRO A 62 4.58 8.19 9.51
CA PRO A 62 4.92 6.81 9.88
C PRO A 62 5.53 6.01 8.72
N HIS A 63 5.32 6.46 7.49
CA HIS A 63 5.92 5.92 6.27
C HIS A 63 5.91 7.02 5.19
N PRO A 64 6.63 6.85 4.05
CA PRO A 64 6.53 7.76 2.91
C PRO A 64 5.10 7.81 2.37
N PRO A 65 4.66 8.92 1.75
CA PRO A 65 3.39 8.94 1.02
C PRO A 65 3.33 7.81 0.00
N ILE A 66 2.23 7.06 0.01
CA ILE A 66 2.03 5.92 -0.88
C ILE A 66 1.13 6.40 -2.02
N GLY A 67 1.56 6.18 -3.26
CA GLY A 67 0.75 6.40 -4.45
C GLY A 67 0.33 5.07 -5.07
N VAL A 68 -0.90 5.00 -5.57
CA VAL A 68 -1.42 3.82 -6.26
C VAL A 68 -2.08 4.21 -7.58
N THR A 69 -1.87 3.40 -8.62
CA THR A 69 -2.32 3.70 -9.98
C THR A 69 -3.60 2.95 -10.33
N GLY A 70 -4.56 3.62 -10.93
CA GLY A 70 -5.77 3.03 -11.52
C GLY A 70 -5.71 3.05 -13.05
N PHE A 71 -5.89 1.87 -13.65
CA PHE A 71 -6.07 1.74 -15.11
C PHE A 71 -7.49 1.40 -15.52
N SER A 72 -8.27 0.68 -14.69
CA SER A 72 -9.61 0.21 -15.05
C SER A 72 -10.70 1.17 -14.59
N ALA A 73 -11.78 1.31 -15.35
CA ALA A 73 -12.99 1.99 -14.87
C ALA A 73 -13.47 1.36 -13.55
N GLY A 74 -13.85 2.20 -12.58
CA GLY A 74 -14.22 1.73 -11.24
C GLY A 74 -13.08 1.00 -10.49
N SER A 75 -11.83 1.43 -10.68
CA SER A 75 -10.64 0.73 -10.17
C SER A 75 -10.67 0.43 -8.67
N GLU A 76 -10.66 -0.87 -8.32
CA GLU A 76 -10.48 -1.35 -6.94
C GLU A 76 -9.20 -0.82 -6.26
N THR A 77 -8.18 -0.50 -7.05
CA THR A 77 -6.93 0.09 -6.53
C THR A 77 -7.13 1.53 -6.08
N LEU A 78 -8.01 2.27 -6.76
CA LEU A 78 -8.35 3.64 -6.37
C LEU A 78 -9.35 3.70 -5.22
N LYS A 79 -10.20 2.69 -5.05
CA LYS A 79 -10.97 2.50 -3.80
C LYS A 79 -10.05 2.37 -2.60
N LEU A 80 -9.01 1.53 -2.71
CA LEU A 80 -7.98 1.41 -1.68
C LEU A 80 -7.30 2.76 -1.37
N ALA A 81 -7.13 3.62 -2.37
CA ALA A 81 -6.58 4.96 -2.17
C ALA A 81 -7.48 5.82 -1.28
N GLY A 82 -8.80 5.81 -1.51
CA GLY A 82 -9.77 6.45 -0.62
C GLY A 82 -9.73 5.86 0.79
N GLU A 83 -9.72 4.53 0.90
CA GLU A 83 -9.78 3.82 2.18
C GLU A 83 -8.58 4.11 3.08
N ARG A 84 -7.39 4.18 2.48
CA ARG A 84 -6.11 4.31 3.20
C ARG A 84 -5.52 5.72 3.15
N GLY A 85 -6.17 6.66 2.47
CA GLY A 85 -5.64 8.00 2.26
C GLY A 85 -4.37 8.03 1.40
N TYR A 86 -4.21 7.07 0.48
CA TYR A 86 -3.11 7.06 -0.48
C TYR A 86 -3.35 8.06 -1.62
N ILE A 87 -2.29 8.40 -2.35
CA ILE A 87 -2.37 9.31 -3.51
C ILE A 87 -2.93 8.51 -4.70
N PRO A 88 -4.15 8.82 -5.19
CA PRO A 88 -4.68 8.17 -6.39
C PRO A 88 -3.99 8.74 -7.63
N MET A 89 -3.53 7.86 -8.52
CA MET A 89 -2.93 8.24 -9.80
C MET A 89 -3.70 7.60 -10.95
N SER A 90 -4.28 8.41 -11.81
CA SER A 90 -5.08 7.95 -12.96
C SER A 90 -4.22 7.85 -14.21
N LEU A 91 -4.40 6.78 -14.98
CA LEU A 91 -4.07 6.83 -16.40
C LEU A 91 -5.23 7.51 -17.15
N ASP A 92 -4.94 8.63 -17.81
CA ASP A 92 -5.93 9.37 -18.58
C ASP A 92 -6.10 8.76 -19.98
N LEU A 93 -7.20 8.06 -20.19
CA LEU A 93 -7.62 7.57 -21.51
C LEU A 93 -8.66 8.48 -22.16
N ASN A 94 -9.60 9.01 -21.37
CA ASN A 94 -10.55 10.06 -21.71
C ASN A 94 -11.24 10.57 -20.44
N THR A 95 -11.96 11.69 -20.56
CA THR A 95 -12.64 12.37 -19.45
C THR A 95 -13.65 11.50 -18.71
N ASP A 96 -14.51 10.77 -19.42
CA ASP A 96 -15.53 9.92 -18.80
C ASP A 96 -14.86 8.78 -18.01
N TYR A 97 -13.78 8.25 -18.55
CA TYR A 97 -12.99 7.20 -17.93
C TYR A 97 -12.34 7.68 -16.63
N VAL A 98 -11.68 8.83 -16.66
CA VAL A 98 -11.07 9.44 -15.46
C VAL A 98 -12.12 9.86 -14.44
N ALA A 99 -13.34 10.23 -14.85
CA ALA A 99 -14.42 10.50 -13.90
C ALA A 99 -14.75 9.25 -13.06
N THR A 100 -14.82 8.05 -13.67
CA THR A 100 -15.06 6.80 -12.93
C THR A 100 -13.96 6.45 -11.93
N HIS A 101 -12.73 6.95 -12.14
CA HIS A 101 -11.63 6.79 -11.19
C HIS A 101 -11.88 7.60 -9.93
N TRP A 102 -12.42 8.82 -10.06
CA TRP A 102 -12.78 9.64 -8.91
C TRP A 102 -13.95 9.05 -8.13
N ASP A 103 -14.96 8.51 -8.82
CA ASP A 103 -16.06 7.79 -8.18
C ASP A 103 -15.55 6.62 -7.33
N ALA A 104 -14.57 5.86 -7.83
CA ALA A 104 -13.93 4.79 -7.06
C ALA A 104 -13.19 5.31 -5.81
N VAL A 105 -12.48 6.45 -5.89
CA VAL A 105 -11.86 7.06 -4.71
C VAL A 105 -12.92 7.44 -3.67
N LEU A 106 -14.04 8.02 -4.10
CA LEU A 106 -15.14 8.40 -3.22
C LEU A 106 -15.82 7.17 -2.58
N GLU A 107 -16.01 6.09 -3.34
CA GLU A 107 -16.54 4.82 -2.83
C GLU A 107 -15.66 4.26 -1.71
N GLY A 108 -14.34 4.42 -1.81
CA GLY A 108 -13.38 4.07 -0.76
C GLY A 108 -13.40 4.98 0.48
N GLY A 109 -14.32 5.94 0.57
CA GLY A 109 -14.38 6.91 1.68
C GLY A 109 -13.74 8.27 1.36
N GLY A 110 -13.26 8.46 0.14
CA GLY A 110 -12.77 9.74 -0.38
C GLY A 110 -11.37 10.12 0.10
N PRO A 111 -10.83 11.25 -0.38
CA PRO A 111 -9.53 11.74 0.02
C PRO A 111 -9.53 12.10 1.50
N GLN A 112 -8.80 11.31 2.29
CA GLN A 112 -8.45 11.70 3.65
C GLN A 112 -7.42 12.83 3.56
N ARG A 113 -7.52 13.84 4.43
CA ARG A 113 -6.50 14.91 4.54
C ARG A 113 -5.21 14.30 5.09
N ALA A 114 -4.47 13.57 4.27
CA ALA A 114 -3.14 13.09 4.60
C ALA A 114 -2.16 14.25 4.47
N TYR A 115 -1.50 14.58 5.58
CA TYR A 115 -0.52 15.65 5.74
C TYR A 115 -1.08 17.08 5.70
N SER A 116 -1.49 17.58 6.87
CA SER A 116 -1.32 19.01 7.13
C SER A 116 0.16 19.33 6.91
N ARG A 117 0.44 20.25 5.98
CA ARG A 117 1.74 20.93 6.00
C ARG A 117 1.84 21.57 7.37
N SER A 118 2.69 21.04 8.25
CA SER A 118 3.13 21.84 9.39
C SER A 118 3.90 23.04 8.82
N PRO A 119 3.66 24.25 9.33
CA PRO A 119 4.24 25.49 8.80
C PRO A 119 5.76 25.49 8.82
#